data_AF-A0A938B8A7-F1
#
_entry.id   AF-A0A938B8A7-F1
#
_cell.length_a   1.000
_cell.length_b   1.000
_cell.length_c   1.000
_cell.angle_alpha   90.00
_cell.angle_beta   90.00
_cell.angle_gamma   90.00
#
_symmetry.space_group_name_H-M   'P 1'
#
loop_
_entity.id
_entity.type
_entity.pdbx_description
1 polymer ?
#
loop_
_entity_poly.entity_id
_entity_poly.type
_entity_poly.pdbx_seq_one_letter_code
_entity_poly.pdbx_strand_id
1 'polypeptide(L)'
;MKLEKDIVLKNLIILLRAFTLAISVEAPKRITHHASRITHHVSRITFHVCICFLFLSCGAKAPEDYYLRLLAMEKAGEQERRETGRKIGEIVTSVEHLDKVGEEALQPMVIALQPEPKALSSNREPLNSDLLNIIYIKTSTPETEVTTEVSVPLVTEASEPKPTPAVVPIGINKEELKQSLMDKNIDVIGIVTKDGRLDGEKNLIQVHFALEAISNDALYETFLYICAIIYGYDMDKNTVDTVMGFAIVEDFPYMVLEGQMENYIDFVNKKITYREWISRLIIKKLKQ
;
A
#
# COMPACT_ATOMS: atom_id res chain seq x y z
N MET A 1 -16.24 -14.76 14.49
CA MET A 1 -14.87 -15.32 14.44
C MET A 1 -13.93 -14.86 15.56
N LYS A 2 -13.95 -13.61 16.07
CA LYS A 2 -13.06 -13.18 17.17
C LYS A 2 -13.38 -13.89 18.50
N LEU A 3 -14.67 -14.06 18.81
CA LEU A 3 -15.14 -14.66 20.06
C LEU A 3 -14.83 -16.17 20.21
N GLU A 4 -14.80 -16.91 19.11
CA GLU A 4 -14.49 -18.35 19.13
C GLU A 4 -13.01 -18.63 19.41
N LYS A 5 -12.10 -17.75 18.95
CA LYS A 5 -10.66 -17.90 19.17
C LYS A 5 -10.29 -17.72 20.65
N ASP A 6 -10.96 -16.81 21.35
CA ASP A 6 -10.69 -16.53 22.77
C ASP A 6 -11.14 -17.69 23.69
N ILE A 7 -12.23 -18.38 23.33
CA ILE A 7 -12.73 -19.53 24.09
C ILE A 7 -11.78 -20.72 23.95
N VAL A 8 -11.29 -20.98 22.73
CA VAL A 8 -10.33 -22.06 22.47
C VAL A 8 -9.01 -21.81 23.21
N LEU A 9 -8.52 -20.57 23.22
CA LEU A 9 -7.28 -20.22 23.90
C LEU A 9 -7.38 -20.37 25.43
N LYS A 10 -8.50 -19.95 26.03
CA LYS A 10 -8.73 -20.10 27.48
C LYS A 10 -8.79 -21.57 27.91
N ASN A 11 -9.49 -22.41 27.14
CA ASN A 11 -9.58 -23.84 27.44
C ASN A 11 -8.22 -24.55 27.33
N LEU A 12 -7.39 -24.17 26.35
CA LEU A 12 -6.04 -24.70 26.19
C LEU A 12 -5.13 -24.37 27.38
N ILE A 13 -5.20 -23.13 27.88
CA ILE A 13 -4.41 -22.67 29.04
C ILE A 13 -4.80 -23.44 30.32
N ILE A 14 -6.10 -23.69 30.53
CA ILE A 14 -6.58 -24.45 31.69
C ILE A 14 -6.04 -25.89 31.65
N LEU A 15 -6.07 -26.52 30.46
CA LEU A 15 -5.61 -27.90 30.26
C LEU A 15 -4.09 -28.04 30.49
N LEU A 16 -3.30 -27.06 30.04
CA LEU A 16 -1.86 -27.02 30.28
C LEU A 16 -1.53 -26.89 31.77
N ARG A 17 -2.25 -26.02 32.52
CA ARG A 17 -2.03 -25.85 33.96
C ARG A 17 -2.35 -27.11 34.76
N ALA A 18 -3.46 -27.78 34.44
CA ALA A 18 -3.84 -29.03 35.08
C ALA A 18 -2.78 -30.12 34.85
N PHE A 19 -2.21 -30.18 33.64
CA PHE A 19 -1.16 -31.13 33.30
C PHE A 19 0.15 -30.86 34.05
N THR A 20 0.55 -29.60 34.22
CA THR A 20 1.75 -29.25 35.01
C THR A 20 1.62 -29.62 36.48
N LEU A 21 0.42 -29.41 37.07
CA LEU A 21 0.14 -29.80 38.45
C LEU A 21 0.19 -31.31 38.65
N ALA A 22 -0.34 -32.09 37.70
CA ALA A 22 -0.32 -33.55 37.77
C ALA A 22 1.11 -34.14 37.74
N ILE A 23 2.04 -33.50 37.03
CA ILE A 23 3.45 -33.94 36.97
C ILE A 23 4.19 -33.62 38.27
N SER A 24 3.80 -32.56 38.99
CA SER A 24 4.54 -32.07 40.16
C SER A 24 4.27 -32.84 41.46
N VAL A 25 3.25 -33.70 41.52
CA VAL A 25 2.79 -34.33 42.77
C VAL A 25 3.39 -35.73 43.02
N GLU A 26 3.99 -36.39 42.02
CA GLU A 26 4.40 -37.80 42.18
C GLU A 26 5.93 -38.03 42.00
N ALA A 27 6.62 -38.42 43.08
CA ALA A 27 7.88 -39.18 43.02
C ALA A 27 8.15 -39.93 44.36
N PRO A 28 8.88 -41.08 44.40
CA PRO A 28 9.91 -41.47 43.43
C PRO A 28 10.05 -42.97 43.02
N LYS A 29 10.88 -43.16 41.98
CA LYS A 29 11.64 -44.34 41.52
C LYS A 29 11.05 -45.37 40.54
N ARG A 30 9.73 -45.55 40.40
CA ARG A 30 9.18 -46.42 39.32
C ARG A 30 8.66 -45.69 38.07
N ILE A 31 8.65 -44.35 38.12
CA ILE A 31 7.96 -43.49 37.13
C ILE A 31 8.95 -42.90 36.11
N THR A 32 10.26 -43.20 36.14
CA THR A 32 11.21 -42.63 35.16
C THR A 32 10.97 -43.13 33.73
N HIS A 33 10.64 -44.40 33.57
CA HIS A 33 10.35 -44.98 32.25
C HIS A 33 8.98 -44.55 31.70
N HIS A 34 7.98 -44.37 32.57
CA HIS A 34 6.64 -43.90 32.15
C HIS A 34 6.63 -42.40 31.86
N ALA A 35 7.38 -41.60 32.62
CA ALA A 35 7.54 -40.18 32.34
C ALA A 35 8.14 -39.93 30.94
N SER A 36 9.14 -40.71 30.55
CA SER A 36 9.76 -40.60 29.21
C SER A 36 8.79 -40.86 28.06
N ARG A 37 7.91 -41.86 28.19
CA ARG A 37 6.88 -42.12 27.18
C ARG A 37 5.83 -41.01 27.11
N ILE A 38 5.43 -40.48 28.26
CA ILE A 38 4.42 -39.41 28.31
C ILE A 38 4.99 -38.10 27.73
N THR A 39 6.22 -37.71 28.08
CA THR A 39 6.85 -36.50 27.52
C THR A 39 7.06 -36.61 26.01
N HIS A 40 7.37 -37.81 25.51
CA HIS A 40 7.45 -38.06 24.07
C HIS A 40 6.10 -37.88 23.36
N HIS A 41 5.00 -38.38 23.93
CA HIS A 41 3.67 -38.18 23.35
C HIS A 41 3.22 -36.72 23.38
N VAL A 42 3.49 -36.00 24.47
CA VAL A 42 3.20 -34.56 24.58
C VAL A 42 3.98 -33.77 23.53
N SER A 43 5.27 -34.04 23.36
CA SER A 43 6.10 -33.39 22.33
C SER A 43 5.54 -33.60 20.92
N ARG A 44 5.11 -34.83 20.61
CA ARG A 44 4.51 -35.16 19.30
C ARG A 44 3.18 -34.45 19.06
N ILE A 45 2.32 -34.34 20.08
CA ILE A 45 1.06 -33.60 19.99
C ILE A 45 1.34 -32.10 19.79
N THR A 46 2.23 -31.51 20.58
CA THR A 46 2.62 -30.10 20.43
C THR A 46 3.19 -29.82 19.04
N PHE A 47 4.02 -30.72 18.49
CA PHE A 47 4.54 -30.60 17.13
C PHE A 47 3.44 -30.61 16.07
N HIS A 48 2.47 -31.53 16.17
CA HIS A 48 1.34 -31.57 15.24
C HIS A 48 0.43 -30.35 15.36
N VAL A 49 0.18 -29.86 16.58
CA VAL A 49 -0.60 -28.65 16.81
C VAL A 49 0.11 -27.43 16.21
N CYS A 50 1.41 -27.26 16.44
CA CYS A 50 2.20 -26.19 15.82
C CYS A 50 2.18 -26.26 14.29
N ILE A 51 2.30 -27.46 13.70
CA ILE A 51 2.17 -27.67 12.26
C ILE A 51 0.79 -27.27 11.75
N CYS A 52 -0.29 -27.68 12.42
CA CYS A 52 -1.65 -27.29 12.04
C CYS A 52 -1.83 -25.78 12.13
N PHE A 53 -1.32 -25.12 13.17
CA PHE A 53 -1.36 -23.66 13.29
C PHE A 53 -0.55 -22.97 12.18
N LEU A 54 0.61 -23.49 11.78
CA LEU A 54 1.38 -22.95 10.66
C LEU A 54 0.61 -23.06 9.33
N PHE A 55 -0.05 -24.21 9.08
CA PHE A 55 -0.85 -24.39 7.87
C PHE A 55 -2.16 -23.58 7.89
N LEU A 56 -2.78 -23.37 9.05
CA LEU A 56 -3.98 -22.54 9.21
C LEU A 56 -3.68 -21.04 9.18
N SER A 57 -2.45 -20.62 9.49
CA SER A 57 -2.00 -19.21 9.45
C SER A 57 -1.52 -18.81 8.06
N CYS A 58 -1.15 -19.78 7.22
CA CYS A 58 -0.97 -19.56 5.79
C CYS A 58 -2.35 -19.48 5.14
N GLY A 59 -3.04 -18.35 5.34
CA GLY A 59 -4.13 -17.91 4.50
C GLY A 59 -3.59 -17.55 3.11
N ALA A 60 -2.97 -18.50 2.43
CA ALA A 60 -2.81 -18.47 0.99
C ALA A 60 -4.22 -18.52 0.41
N LYS A 61 -4.90 -17.38 0.36
CA LYS A 61 -5.98 -17.18 -0.59
C LYS A 61 -5.38 -17.62 -1.92
N ALA A 62 -5.93 -18.68 -2.51
CA ALA A 62 -5.66 -18.95 -3.91
C ALA A 62 -5.87 -17.63 -4.65
N PRO A 63 -4.92 -17.16 -5.48
CA PRO A 63 -5.08 -15.88 -6.16
C PRO A 63 -6.39 -15.91 -6.95
N GLU A 64 -7.45 -15.27 -6.43
CA GLU A 64 -8.76 -15.18 -7.09
C GLU A 64 -8.59 -14.51 -8.48
N ASP A 65 -7.52 -13.73 -8.65
CA ASP A 65 -7.16 -13.07 -9.90
C ASP A 65 -6.74 -14.01 -11.03
N TYR A 66 -6.24 -15.22 -10.78
CA TYR A 66 -5.75 -16.06 -11.89
C TYR A 66 -6.90 -16.54 -12.78
N TYR A 67 -7.98 -17.02 -12.17
CA TYR A 67 -9.15 -17.52 -12.90
C TYR A 67 -9.92 -16.39 -13.58
N LEU A 68 -10.06 -15.23 -12.91
CA LEU A 68 -10.73 -14.07 -13.50
C LEU A 68 -9.93 -13.49 -14.68
N ARG A 69 -8.61 -13.43 -14.56
CA ARG A 69 -7.73 -12.99 -15.66
C ARG A 69 -7.79 -13.94 -16.84
N LEU A 70 -7.77 -15.26 -16.59
CA LEU A 70 -7.91 -16.27 -17.66
C LEU A 70 -9.25 -16.10 -18.41
N LEU A 71 -10.33 -15.92 -17.67
CA LEU A 71 -11.68 -15.75 -18.23
C LEU A 71 -11.81 -14.46 -19.05
N ALA A 72 -11.17 -13.37 -18.59
CA ALA A 72 -11.10 -12.12 -19.35
C ALA A 72 -10.29 -12.28 -20.65
N MET A 73 -9.15 -12.97 -20.60
CA MET A 73 -8.32 -13.23 -21.79
C MET A 73 -9.03 -14.15 -22.79
N GLU A 74 -9.76 -15.16 -22.31
CA GLU A 74 -10.55 -16.04 -23.16
C GLU A 74 -11.67 -15.28 -23.88
N LYS A 75 -12.41 -14.45 -23.15
CA LYS A 75 -13.49 -13.62 -23.71
C LYS A 75 -12.96 -12.61 -24.74
N ALA A 76 -11.83 -11.97 -24.45
CA ALA A 76 -11.17 -11.07 -25.40
C ALA A 76 -10.74 -11.80 -26.68
N GLY A 77 -10.13 -12.99 -26.54
CA GLY A 77 -9.73 -13.81 -27.68
C GLY A 77 -10.91 -14.34 -28.50
N GLU A 78 -12.05 -14.65 -27.88
CA GLU A 78 -13.28 -14.99 -28.60
C GLU A 78 -13.83 -13.82 -29.41
N GLN A 79 -13.82 -12.62 -28.83
CA GLN A 79 -14.29 -11.43 -29.51
C GLN A 79 -13.43 -11.10 -30.73
N GLU A 80 -12.10 -11.14 -30.58
CA GLU A 80 -11.18 -10.95 -31.71
C GLU A 80 -11.42 -11.99 -32.82
N ARG A 81 -11.67 -13.26 -32.46
CA ARG A 81 -12.01 -14.31 -33.44
C ARG A 81 -13.32 -14.04 -34.18
N ARG A 82 -14.34 -13.53 -33.48
CA ARG A 82 -15.63 -13.15 -34.11
C ARG A 82 -15.46 -11.99 -35.09
N GLU A 83 -14.67 -10.99 -34.72
CA GLU A 83 -14.43 -9.80 -35.54
C GLU A 83 -13.54 -10.10 -36.75
N THR A 84 -12.51 -10.93 -36.56
CA THR A 84 -11.56 -11.30 -37.62
C THR A 84 -11.99 -12.51 -38.47
N GLY A 85 -13.03 -13.24 -38.05
CA GLY A 85 -13.47 -14.47 -38.70
C GLY A 85 -12.50 -15.66 -38.54
N ARG A 86 -11.48 -15.56 -37.68
CA ARG A 86 -10.46 -16.59 -37.47
C ARG A 86 -11.02 -17.81 -36.75
N LYS A 87 -10.51 -19.00 -37.11
CA LYS A 87 -10.90 -20.26 -36.46
C LYS A 87 -9.99 -20.58 -35.28
N ILE A 88 -10.51 -21.34 -34.31
CA ILE A 88 -9.72 -21.81 -33.16
C ILE A 88 -8.57 -22.69 -33.67
N GLY A 89 -7.33 -22.36 -33.28
CA GLY A 89 -6.11 -23.08 -33.69
C GLY A 89 -5.35 -22.45 -34.86
N GLU A 90 -5.84 -21.35 -35.41
CA GLU A 90 -5.15 -20.61 -36.47
C GLU A 90 -3.96 -19.82 -35.89
N ILE A 91 -2.76 -20.06 -36.42
CA ILE A 91 -1.53 -19.43 -35.93
C ILE A 91 -1.49 -18.00 -36.43
N VAL A 92 -1.45 -17.03 -35.52
CA VAL A 92 -1.22 -15.62 -35.85
C VAL A 92 0.25 -15.48 -36.22
N THR A 93 0.55 -15.53 -37.51
CA THR A 93 1.86 -15.11 -38.02
C THR A 93 1.90 -13.59 -37.98
N SER A 94 2.80 -13.03 -37.17
CA SER A 94 3.09 -11.59 -37.15
C SER A 94 3.77 -11.21 -38.46
N VAL A 95 2.98 -11.04 -39.53
CA VAL A 95 3.46 -10.61 -40.84
C VAL A 95 3.20 -9.11 -40.97
N GLU A 96 4.29 -8.34 -40.97
CA GLU A 96 4.50 -7.07 -41.68
C GLU A 96 3.23 -6.36 -42.16
N HIS A 97 2.62 -5.55 -41.28
CA HIS A 97 1.60 -4.57 -41.66
C HIS A 97 1.87 -3.24 -40.93
N LEU A 98 3.08 -2.72 -41.10
CA LEU A 98 3.47 -1.40 -40.57
C LEU A 98 3.51 -0.28 -41.61
N ASP A 99 3.08 -0.51 -42.86
CA ASP A 99 3.26 0.54 -43.88
C ASP A 99 1.98 1.19 -44.41
N LYS A 100 0.77 0.75 -44.06
CA LYS A 100 -0.46 1.30 -44.66
C LYS A 100 -1.72 1.29 -43.78
N VAL A 101 -1.72 1.95 -42.63
CA VAL A 101 -2.97 2.49 -42.06
C VAL A 101 -2.63 3.83 -41.40
N GLY A 102 -3.27 4.91 -41.88
CA GLY A 102 -3.09 6.26 -41.37
C GLY A 102 -3.52 6.40 -39.90
N GLU A 103 -2.96 7.43 -39.27
CA GLU A 103 -3.03 7.85 -37.87
C GLU A 103 -4.43 8.14 -37.26
N GLU A 104 -5.52 7.64 -37.84
CA GLU A 104 -6.88 7.84 -37.31
C GLU A 104 -7.54 6.49 -36.97
N ALA A 105 -7.24 5.95 -35.78
CA ALA A 105 -8.11 5.09 -34.95
C ALA A 105 -7.28 4.13 -34.08
N LEU A 106 -6.60 4.65 -33.07
CA LEU A 106 -6.19 3.86 -31.91
C LEU A 106 -6.81 4.48 -30.66
N GLN A 107 -8.11 4.25 -30.48
CA GLN A 107 -8.70 4.34 -29.16
C GLN A 107 -8.57 2.95 -28.49
N PRO A 108 -7.94 2.83 -27.32
CA PRO A 108 -7.93 1.57 -26.59
C PRO A 108 -9.34 1.21 -26.14
N MET A 109 -9.80 0.02 -26.52
CA MET A 109 -11.09 -0.52 -26.11
C MET A 109 -11.06 -0.83 -24.60
N VAL A 110 -11.58 0.10 -23.79
CA VAL A 110 -11.86 -0.12 -22.37
C VAL A 110 -13.05 -1.06 -22.26
N ILE A 111 -12.79 -2.36 -22.04
CA ILE A 111 -13.84 -3.31 -21.64
C ILE A 111 -14.19 -2.98 -20.18
N ALA A 112 -15.22 -2.17 -19.99
CA ALA A 112 -15.84 -1.93 -18.69
C ALA A 112 -16.49 -3.23 -18.20
N LEU A 113 -15.79 -3.97 -17.34
CA LEU A 113 -16.44 -4.89 -16.42
C LEU A 113 -17.11 -4.02 -15.35
N GLN A 114 -18.42 -3.79 -15.48
CA GLN A 114 -19.22 -3.22 -14.39
C GLN A 114 -19.29 -4.26 -13.26
N PRO A 115 -18.72 -4.01 -12.06
CA PRO A 115 -19.11 -4.76 -10.89
C PRO A 115 -20.50 -4.27 -10.44
N GLU A 116 -21.38 -5.20 -10.08
CA GLU A 116 -22.67 -4.84 -9.48
C GLU A 116 -22.45 -3.99 -8.21
N PRO A 117 -23.20 -2.89 -8.03
CA PRO A 117 -23.05 -2.05 -6.85
C PRO A 117 -23.70 -2.73 -5.65
N LYS A 118 -22.89 -3.23 -4.71
CA LYS A 118 -23.31 -3.31 -3.31
C LYS A 118 -23.33 -1.89 -2.76
N ALA A 119 -24.48 -1.26 -2.84
CA ALA A 119 -24.75 0.02 -2.19
C ALA A 119 -24.60 -0.12 -0.67
N LEU A 120 -23.47 0.31 -0.13
CA LEU A 120 -23.41 0.82 1.24
C LEU A 120 -23.59 2.34 1.14
N SER A 121 -24.85 2.77 1.28
CA SER A 121 -25.24 4.17 1.41
C SER A 121 -24.61 4.75 2.67
N SER A 122 -23.47 5.42 2.51
CA SER A 122 -22.92 6.35 3.49
C SER A 122 -23.28 7.77 3.05
N ASN A 123 -24.46 8.24 3.45
CA ASN A 123 -24.76 9.67 3.52
C ASN A 123 -23.85 10.27 4.60
N ARG A 124 -22.63 10.68 4.24
CA ARG A 124 -21.81 11.58 5.05
C ARG A 124 -21.79 12.91 4.32
N GLU A 125 -22.22 13.97 5.02
CA GLU A 125 -22.10 15.33 4.53
C GLU A 125 -20.62 15.63 4.22
N PRO A 126 -20.32 16.37 3.14
CA PRO A 126 -18.95 16.76 2.84
C PRO A 126 -18.43 17.64 3.99
N LEU A 127 -17.31 17.22 4.58
CA LEU A 127 -16.61 18.00 5.59
C LEU A 127 -16.32 19.40 5.01
N ASN A 128 -16.74 20.44 5.74
CA ASN A 128 -16.68 21.83 5.29
C ASN A 128 -15.24 22.19 4.84
N SER A 129 -15.10 22.64 3.58
CA SER A 129 -13.81 22.93 2.93
C SER A 129 -12.94 23.92 3.70
N ASP A 130 -13.54 24.73 4.55
CA ASP A 130 -12.86 25.73 5.37
C ASP A 130 -11.92 25.11 6.42
N LEU A 131 -12.22 23.91 6.95
CA LEU A 131 -11.33 23.25 7.92
C LEU A 131 -10.04 22.73 7.27
N LEU A 132 -10.07 22.40 5.98
CA LEU A 132 -8.89 21.93 5.24
C LEU A 132 -7.88 23.06 5.00
N ASN A 133 -8.35 24.29 4.82
CA ASN A 133 -7.49 25.46 4.64
C ASN A 133 -6.87 25.96 5.96
N ILE A 134 -7.49 25.72 7.12
CA ILE A 134 -6.97 26.18 8.42
C ILE A 134 -5.75 25.36 8.88
N ILE A 135 -5.67 24.08 8.51
CA ILE A 135 -4.50 23.23 8.83
C ILE A 135 -3.24 23.72 8.07
N TYR A 136 -3.44 24.35 6.91
CA TYR A 136 -2.38 24.81 6.01
C TYR A 136 -1.54 25.97 6.56
N ILE A 137 -2.16 26.90 7.32
CA ILE A 137 -1.47 28.14 7.74
C ILE A 137 -0.49 27.90 8.90
N LYS A 138 -0.58 26.78 9.63
CA LYS A 138 0.22 26.57 10.85
C LYS A 138 1.52 25.79 10.65
N THR A 139 1.79 25.28 9.44
CA THR A 139 2.99 24.48 9.15
C THR A 139 4.07 25.22 8.36
N SER A 140 3.91 26.52 8.07
CA SER A 140 5.03 27.34 7.60
C SER A 140 6.08 27.45 8.72
N THR A 141 7.23 26.86 8.48
CA THR A 141 8.41 26.78 9.33
C THR A 141 8.74 28.14 9.99
N PRO A 142 8.94 28.22 11.32
CA PRO A 142 9.62 29.37 11.90
C PRO A 142 11.11 29.28 11.55
N GLU A 143 11.61 30.25 10.78
CA GLU A 143 13.04 30.51 10.62
C GLU A 143 13.66 30.64 12.02
N THR A 144 14.36 29.59 12.45
CA THR A 144 15.14 29.64 13.68
C THR A 144 16.57 29.93 13.28
N GLU A 145 16.96 31.20 13.38
CA GLU A 145 18.36 31.60 13.40
C GLU A 145 19.02 30.96 14.63
N VAL A 146 19.82 29.90 14.41
CA VAL A 146 20.74 29.38 15.41
C VAL A 146 22.15 29.64 14.91
N THR A 147 22.74 30.71 15.41
CA THR A 147 24.17 31.01 15.28
C THR A 147 24.95 30.06 16.20
N THR A 148 25.56 29.02 15.63
CA THR A 148 26.59 28.25 16.34
C THR A 148 27.81 28.11 15.42
N GLU A 149 28.85 28.88 15.71
CA GLU A 149 30.18 28.73 15.12
C GLU A 149 30.80 27.41 15.60
N VAL A 150 30.91 26.43 14.71
CA VAL A 150 31.79 25.27 14.90
C VAL A 150 32.63 25.09 13.63
N SER A 151 33.91 25.41 13.75
CA SER A 151 34.94 25.22 12.72
C SER A 151 35.30 23.73 12.57
N VAL A 152 34.98 23.13 11.42
CA VAL A 152 35.41 21.79 10.99
C VAL A 152 36.06 21.90 9.61
N PRO A 153 37.10 21.11 9.26
CA PRO A 153 37.93 21.32 8.08
C PRO A 153 37.19 20.98 6.78
N LEU A 154 37.37 21.88 5.83
CA LEU A 154 36.86 21.86 4.46
C LEU A 154 37.51 20.73 3.64
N VAL A 155 36.78 19.62 3.45
CA VAL A 155 37.00 18.70 2.33
C VAL A 155 35.90 18.98 1.32
N THR A 156 36.19 19.84 0.36
CA THR A 156 35.30 20.19 -0.74
C THR A 156 35.33 19.08 -1.78
N GLU A 157 34.53 18.03 -1.55
CA GLU A 157 34.16 17.12 -2.63
C GLU A 157 33.12 17.88 -3.47
N ALA A 158 33.54 18.41 -4.62
CA ALA A 158 32.71 19.16 -5.54
C ALA A 158 31.64 18.21 -6.12
N SER A 159 30.49 18.11 -5.44
CA SER A 159 29.31 17.46 -6.00
C SER A 159 28.91 18.20 -7.27
N GLU A 160 28.91 17.51 -8.40
CA GLU A 160 28.40 18.06 -9.66
C GLU A 160 27.00 18.66 -9.44
N PRO A 161 26.71 19.85 -9.98
CA PRO A 161 25.41 20.50 -9.79
C PRO A 161 24.32 19.60 -10.38
N LYS A 162 23.46 19.05 -9.51
CA LYS A 162 22.28 18.26 -9.91
C LYS A 162 21.46 19.11 -10.89
N PRO A 163 21.08 18.61 -12.08
CA PRO A 163 20.38 19.39 -13.07
C PRO A 163 19.09 19.97 -12.49
N THR A 164 18.94 21.29 -12.57
CA THR A 164 17.75 21.99 -12.10
C THR A 164 16.53 21.43 -12.83
N PRO A 165 15.50 20.95 -12.13
CA PRO A 165 14.31 20.39 -12.76
C PRO A 165 13.62 21.45 -13.64
N ALA A 166 13.09 21.03 -14.78
CA ALA A 166 12.40 21.91 -15.71
C ALA A 166 11.16 22.54 -15.05
N VAL A 167 10.91 23.81 -15.37
CA VAL A 167 9.73 24.58 -14.93
C VAL A 167 8.49 24.02 -15.63
N VAL A 168 7.86 23.01 -15.04
CA VAL A 168 6.71 22.30 -15.61
C VAL A 168 5.61 22.15 -14.53
N PRO A 169 4.35 22.52 -14.83
CA PRO A 169 3.23 22.34 -13.89
C PRO A 169 2.85 20.86 -13.75
N ILE A 170 2.11 20.52 -12.70
CA ILE A 170 1.63 19.16 -12.45
C ILE A 170 0.64 18.76 -13.54
N GLY A 171 0.99 17.74 -14.31
CA GLY A 171 0.19 17.29 -15.45
C GLY A 171 -0.89 16.27 -15.11
N ILE A 172 -1.28 16.12 -13.85
CA ILE A 172 -2.20 15.07 -13.38
C ILE A 172 -3.62 15.62 -13.23
N ASN A 173 -4.60 14.93 -13.82
CA ASN A 173 -6.02 15.24 -13.63
C ASN A 173 -6.47 14.77 -12.23
N LYS A 174 -6.94 15.72 -11.41
CA LYS A 174 -7.34 15.46 -10.01
C LYS A 174 -8.51 14.49 -9.89
N GLU A 175 -9.50 14.60 -10.78
CA GLU A 175 -10.71 13.77 -10.72
C GLU A 175 -10.40 12.33 -11.13
N GLU A 176 -9.55 12.14 -12.14
CA GLU A 176 -9.09 10.81 -12.54
C GLU A 176 -8.23 10.16 -11.46
N LEU A 177 -7.33 10.94 -10.82
CA LEU A 177 -6.53 10.45 -9.72
C LEU A 177 -7.40 10.04 -8.53
N LYS A 178 -8.40 10.86 -8.19
CA LYS A 178 -9.36 10.58 -7.12
C LYS A 178 -10.13 9.30 -7.40
N GLN A 179 -10.65 9.12 -8.62
CA GLN A 179 -11.36 7.92 -9.01
C GLN A 179 -10.47 6.68 -8.93
N SER A 180 -9.25 6.75 -9.44
CA SER A 180 -8.29 5.64 -9.38
C SER A 180 -7.93 5.21 -7.96
N LEU A 181 -7.85 6.17 -7.02
CA LEU A 181 -7.64 5.87 -5.60
C LEU A 181 -8.86 5.19 -4.98
N MET A 182 -10.07 5.66 -5.29
CA MET A 182 -11.32 5.05 -4.83
C MET A 182 -11.50 3.63 -5.37
N ASP A 183 -11.12 3.37 -6.62
CA ASP A 183 -11.14 2.04 -7.25
C ASP A 183 -10.22 1.03 -6.52
N LYS A 184 -9.25 1.53 -5.75
CA LYS A 184 -8.37 0.74 -4.88
C LYS A 184 -8.81 0.69 -3.42
N ASN A 185 -10.08 1.03 -3.15
CA ASN A 185 -10.67 1.05 -1.82
C ASN A 185 -9.92 2.00 -0.85
N ILE A 186 -9.40 3.11 -1.37
CA ILE A 186 -8.84 4.21 -0.58
C ILE A 186 -9.91 5.29 -0.51
N ASP A 187 -10.43 5.55 0.68
CA ASP A 187 -11.47 6.56 0.90
C ASP A 187 -10.86 7.96 0.83
N VAL A 188 -10.89 8.57 -0.36
CA VAL A 188 -10.29 9.89 -0.62
C VAL A 188 -11.30 10.99 -0.37
N ILE A 189 -10.99 11.84 0.61
CA ILE A 189 -11.79 13.01 0.96
C ILE A 189 -11.50 14.16 -0.03
N GLY A 190 -10.23 14.39 -0.36
CA GLY A 190 -9.84 15.48 -1.23
C GLY A 190 -8.40 15.40 -1.74
N ILE A 191 -8.15 16.06 -2.87
CA ILE A 191 -6.83 16.15 -3.49
C ILE A 191 -6.52 17.62 -3.77
N VAL A 192 -5.35 18.08 -3.30
CA VAL A 192 -4.83 19.43 -3.53
C VAL A 192 -3.51 19.29 -4.29
N THR A 193 -3.29 20.15 -5.28
CA THR A 193 -2.04 20.21 -6.05
C THR A 193 -1.44 21.60 -5.89
N LYS A 194 -0.12 21.67 -5.77
CA LYS A 194 0.64 22.92 -5.72
C LYS A 194 1.76 22.85 -6.76
N ASP A 195 1.69 23.74 -7.76
CA ASP A 195 2.65 23.84 -8.86
C ASP A 195 3.90 24.64 -8.45
N GLY A 196 4.62 24.16 -7.42
CA GLY A 196 5.77 24.85 -6.87
C GLY A 196 6.90 25.11 -7.88
N ARG A 197 7.07 24.26 -8.91
CA ARG A 197 8.12 24.42 -9.92
C ARG A 197 8.01 25.70 -10.72
N LEU A 198 6.81 26.32 -10.80
CA LEU A 198 6.61 27.62 -11.44
C LEU A 198 7.33 28.75 -10.69
N ASP A 199 7.46 28.60 -9.37
CA ASP A 199 8.08 29.58 -8.47
C ASP A 199 9.47 29.12 -7.99
N GLY A 200 10.03 28.06 -8.58
CA GLY A 200 11.31 27.46 -8.16
C GLY A 200 11.22 26.57 -6.91
N GLU A 201 10.01 26.31 -6.41
CA GLU A 201 9.74 25.33 -5.36
C GLU A 201 9.49 23.92 -5.95
N LYS A 202 9.14 22.96 -5.08
CA LYS A 202 8.80 21.59 -5.46
C LYS A 202 7.31 21.47 -5.79
N ASN A 203 6.98 20.74 -6.84
CA ASN A 203 5.61 20.34 -7.14
C ASN A 203 5.11 19.33 -6.10
N LEU A 204 3.95 19.62 -5.51
CA LEU A 204 3.40 18.88 -4.39
C LEU A 204 1.98 18.41 -4.69
N ILE A 205 1.71 17.13 -4.44
CA ILE A 205 0.36 16.56 -4.40
C ILE A 205 0.02 16.18 -2.96
N GLN A 206 -1.10 16.70 -2.49
CA GLN A 206 -1.63 16.45 -1.17
C GLN A 206 -2.92 15.64 -1.28
N VAL A 207 -2.96 14.48 -0.62
CA VAL A 207 -4.08 13.54 -0.63
C VAL A 207 -4.63 13.41 0.78
N HIS A 208 -5.90 13.76 0.96
CA HIS A 208 -6.64 13.55 2.20
C HIS A 208 -7.41 12.25 2.10
N PHE A 209 -7.14 11.31 3.00
CA PHE A 209 -7.76 9.99 2.97
C PHE A 209 -8.18 9.53 4.36
N ALA A 210 -9.30 8.81 4.44
CA ALA A 210 -9.78 8.21 5.66
C ALA A 210 -9.16 6.82 5.87
N LEU A 211 -8.89 6.47 7.13
CA LEU A 211 -8.43 5.13 7.50
C LEU A 211 -9.51 4.36 8.24
N GLU A 212 -9.79 3.15 7.77
CA GLU A 212 -10.69 2.20 8.45
C GLU A 212 -10.05 1.63 9.73
N ALA A 213 -8.72 1.47 9.74
CA ALA A 213 -7.98 0.88 10.85
C ALA A 213 -6.83 1.80 11.30
N ILE A 214 -6.78 2.05 12.61
CA ILE A 214 -5.72 2.84 13.26
C ILE A 214 -4.48 1.96 13.50
N SER A 215 -3.90 1.46 12.41
CA SER A 215 -2.62 0.73 12.44
C SER A 215 -1.58 1.53 11.65
N ASN A 216 -0.39 1.69 12.21
CA ASN A 216 0.72 2.32 11.49
C ASN A 216 1.08 1.53 10.22
N ASP A 217 0.98 0.20 10.25
CA ASP A 217 1.30 -0.63 9.07
C ASP A 217 0.28 -0.40 7.95
N ALA A 218 -1.01 -0.36 8.30
CA ALA A 218 -2.07 -0.05 7.34
C ALA A 218 -1.89 1.36 6.76
N LEU A 219 -1.51 2.32 7.61
CA LEU A 219 -1.22 3.69 7.19
C LEU A 219 -0.08 3.77 6.17
N TYR A 220 1.05 3.13 6.44
CA TYR A 220 2.20 3.15 5.54
C TYR A 220 1.90 2.40 4.24
N GLU A 221 1.15 1.31 4.31
CA GLU A 221 0.71 0.55 3.15
C GLU A 221 -0.24 1.36 2.26
N THR A 222 -1.28 1.97 2.83
CA THR A 222 -2.17 2.88 2.09
C THR A 222 -1.39 4.04 1.47
N PHE A 223 -0.47 4.64 2.22
CA PHE A 223 0.36 5.71 1.69
C PHE A 223 1.30 5.25 0.57
N LEU A 224 1.85 4.04 0.65
CA LEU A 224 2.62 3.44 -0.42
C LEU A 224 1.78 3.25 -1.69
N TYR A 225 0.52 2.80 -1.56
CA TYR A 225 -0.40 2.69 -2.69
C TYR A 225 -0.71 4.05 -3.33
N ILE A 226 -0.90 5.09 -2.51
CA ILE A 226 -1.08 6.47 -3.00
C ILE A 226 0.12 6.90 -3.85
N CYS A 227 1.35 6.70 -3.34
CA CYS A 227 2.57 7.01 -4.09
C CYS A 227 2.67 6.21 -5.39
N ALA A 228 2.30 4.92 -5.38
CA ALA A 228 2.31 4.06 -6.56
C ALA A 228 1.38 4.54 -7.66
N ILE A 229 0.16 4.94 -7.29
CA ILE A 229 -0.84 5.43 -8.25
C ILE A 229 -0.40 6.77 -8.82
N ILE A 230 0.05 7.70 -7.97
CA ILE A 230 0.56 9.00 -8.43
C ILE A 230 1.76 8.81 -9.37
N TYR A 231 2.70 7.91 -9.03
CA TYR A 231 3.83 7.57 -9.90
C TYR A 231 3.36 7.03 -11.25
N GLY A 232 2.35 6.16 -11.28
CA GLY A 232 1.78 5.65 -12.53
C GLY A 232 1.22 6.75 -13.44
N TYR A 233 0.58 7.76 -12.87
CA TYR A 233 0.08 8.94 -13.61
C TYR A 233 1.17 9.92 -14.04
N ASP A 234 2.28 9.98 -13.28
CA ASP A 234 3.38 10.91 -13.51
C ASP A 234 4.54 10.31 -14.31
N MET A 235 4.52 9.00 -14.59
CA MET A 235 5.67 8.25 -15.14
C MET A 235 6.26 8.90 -16.41
N ASP A 236 5.42 9.39 -17.32
CA ASP A 236 5.86 9.99 -18.58
C ASP A 236 6.17 11.49 -18.44
N LYS A 237 5.60 12.16 -17.43
CA LYS A 237 5.62 13.61 -17.30
C LYS A 237 6.70 14.09 -16.33
N ASN A 238 6.99 13.27 -15.30
CA ASN A 238 7.96 13.56 -14.25
C ASN A 238 7.76 14.96 -13.62
N THR A 239 6.51 15.28 -13.32
CA THR A 239 6.08 16.58 -12.82
C THR A 239 5.94 16.62 -11.30
N VAL A 240 5.85 15.49 -10.60
CA VAL A 240 5.58 15.46 -9.16
C VAL A 240 6.88 15.22 -8.38
N ASP A 241 7.24 16.16 -7.50
CA ASP A 241 8.42 16.04 -6.65
C ASP A 241 8.09 15.41 -5.30
N THR A 242 6.98 15.83 -4.69
CA THR A 242 6.59 15.46 -3.33
C THR A 242 5.13 15.01 -3.27
N VAL A 243 4.89 13.96 -2.50
CA VAL A 243 3.55 13.45 -2.17
C VAL A 243 3.33 13.61 -0.67
N MET A 244 2.20 14.18 -0.28
CA MET A 244 1.81 14.36 1.10
C MET A 244 0.45 13.71 1.37
N GLY A 245 0.40 12.80 2.33
CA GLY A 245 -0.79 12.07 2.74
C GLY A 245 -1.30 12.58 4.08
N PHE A 246 -2.53 13.08 4.11
CA PHE A 246 -3.25 13.46 5.32
C PHE A 246 -4.20 12.33 5.70
N ALA A 247 -3.79 11.57 6.70
CA ALA A 247 -4.60 10.52 7.30
C ALA A 247 -5.64 11.11 8.24
N ILE A 248 -6.91 10.84 7.96
CA ILE A 248 -8.05 11.29 8.75
C ILE A 248 -8.69 10.06 9.42
N VAL A 249 -8.93 10.16 10.73
CA VAL A 249 -9.57 9.13 11.54
C VAL A 249 -10.73 9.78 12.28
N GLU A 250 -11.94 9.25 12.08
CA GLU A 250 -13.17 9.80 12.70
C GLU A 250 -13.31 11.32 12.47
N ASP A 251 -13.04 11.78 11.24
CA ASP A 251 -13.07 13.20 10.82
C ASP A 251 -12.00 14.11 11.43
N PHE A 252 -11.08 13.58 12.24
CA PHE A 252 -9.95 14.31 12.78
C PHE A 252 -8.63 13.96 12.07
N PRO A 253 -7.77 14.95 11.78
CA PRO A 253 -6.49 14.70 11.15
C PRO A 253 -5.55 14.01 12.15
N TYR A 254 -5.16 12.78 11.85
CA TYR A 254 -4.38 11.91 12.73
C TYR A 254 -2.87 12.05 12.46
N MET A 255 -2.47 11.96 11.19
CA MET A 255 -1.07 11.95 10.81
C MET A 255 -0.85 12.54 9.42
N VAL A 256 0.28 13.21 9.24
CA VAL A 256 0.77 13.66 7.94
C VAL A 256 2.01 12.86 7.57
N LEU A 257 2.00 12.27 6.39
CA LEU A 257 3.15 11.59 5.79
C LEU A 257 3.59 12.37 4.57
N GLU A 258 4.86 12.72 4.51
CA GLU A 258 5.45 13.41 3.36
C GLU A 258 6.58 12.55 2.81
N GLY A 259 6.50 12.23 1.51
CA GLY A 259 7.46 11.42 0.79
C GLY A 259 7.92 12.10 -0.49
N GLN A 260 9.23 12.03 -0.76
CA GLN A 260 9.80 12.48 -2.03
C GLN A 260 9.61 11.39 -3.09
N MET A 261 9.19 11.76 -4.30
CA MET A 261 8.94 10.80 -5.38
C MET A 261 10.22 10.04 -5.78
N GLU A 262 11.38 10.70 -5.71
CA GLU A 262 12.70 10.07 -5.92
C GLU A 262 12.92 8.86 -5.00
N ASN A 263 12.51 8.94 -3.73
CA ASN A 263 12.64 7.81 -2.80
C ASN A 263 11.69 6.66 -3.18
N TYR A 264 10.50 6.96 -3.67
CA TYR A 264 9.57 5.93 -4.17
C TYR A 264 10.13 5.23 -5.42
N ILE A 265 10.73 5.99 -6.35
CA ILE A 265 11.39 5.47 -7.54
C ILE A 265 12.56 4.55 -7.16
N ASP A 266 13.39 4.94 -6.19
CA ASP A 266 14.46 4.10 -5.69
C ASP A 266 13.94 2.79 -5.05
N PHE A 267 12.79 2.85 -4.36
CA PHE A 267 12.13 1.67 -3.80
C PHE A 267 11.62 0.72 -4.89
N VAL A 268 10.90 1.23 -5.90
CA VAL A 268 10.40 0.43 -7.04
C VAL A 268 11.55 -0.23 -7.81
N ASN A 269 12.65 0.50 -7.97
CA ASN A 269 13.88 0.00 -8.61
C ASN A 269 14.72 -0.92 -7.71
N LYS A 270 14.22 -1.29 -6.52
CA LYS A 270 14.89 -2.17 -5.54
C LYS A 270 16.25 -1.66 -5.07
N LYS A 271 16.50 -0.36 -5.17
CA LYS A 271 17.72 0.26 -4.62
C LYS A 271 17.64 0.46 -3.11
N ILE A 272 16.41 0.61 -2.59
CA ILE A 272 16.13 0.67 -1.15
C ILE A 272 15.04 -0.32 -0.79
N THR A 273 15.07 -0.80 0.45
CA THR A 273 14.08 -1.69 1.04
C THR A 273 12.84 -0.93 1.49
N TYR A 274 11.74 -1.65 1.76
CA TYR A 274 10.50 -1.05 2.30
C TYR A 274 10.74 -0.32 3.63
N ARG A 275 11.56 -0.90 4.52
CA ARG A 275 11.90 -0.29 5.81
C ARG A 275 12.71 1.00 5.63
N GLU A 276 13.66 1.01 4.70
CA GLU A 276 14.43 2.21 4.37
C GLU A 276 13.53 3.28 3.76
N TRP A 277 12.61 2.92 2.87
CA TRP A 277 11.63 3.84 2.31
C TRP A 277 10.79 4.51 3.41
N ILE A 278 10.23 3.73 4.36
CA ILE A 278 9.50 4.28 5.51
C ILE A 278 10.39 5.23 6.31
N SER A 279 11.65 4.86 6.56
CA SER A 279 12.57 5.67 7.36
C SER A 279 12.92 7.03 6.71
N ARG A 280 12.70 7.15 5.40
CA ARG A 280 12.89 8.40 4.65
C ARG A 280 11.63 9.26 4.57
N LEU A 281 10.50 8.79 5.09
CA LEU A 281 9.28 9.60 5.17
C LEU A 281 9.39 10.63 6.29
N ILE A 282 8.93 11.85 6.01
CA ILE A 282 8.74 12.87 7.04
C ILE A 282 7.36 12.64 7.65
N ILE A 283 7.34 12.20 8.91
CA ILE A 283 6.11 11.84 9.62
C ILE A 283 5.82 12.88 10.69
N LYS A 284 4.67 13.55 10.59
CA LYS A 284 4.20 14.51 11.58
C LYS A 284 2.92 13.99 12.23
N LYS A 285 3.01 13.65 13.52
CA LYS A 285 1.81 13.33 14.33
C LYS A 285 1.13 14.64 14.70
N LEU A 286 -0.15 14.74 14.39
CA LEU A 286 -0.94 15.90 14.79
C LEU A 286 -1.44 15.65 16.20
N LYS A 287 -1.20 16.61 17.11
CA LYS A 287 -1.73 16.54 18.46
C LYS A 287 -3.25 16.71 18.37
N GLN A 288 -3.97 15.70 18.88
CA GLN A 288 -5.38 15.80 19.20
C GLN A 288 -5.59 16.76 20.38
#